data_AF-A0A1G6ES93-F1
#
_entry.id   AF-A0A1G6ES93-F1
#
_cell.length_a   1.000
_cell.length_b   1.000
_cell.length_c   1.000
_cell.angle_alpha   90.00
_cell.angle_beta   90.00
_cell.angle_gamma   90.00
#
_symmetry.space_group_name_H-M   'P 1'
#
loop_
_entity.id
_entity.type
_entity.pdbx_description
1 polymer ?
#
loop_
_entity_poly.entity_id
_entity_poly.type
_entity_poly.pdbx_seq_one_letter_code
_entity_poly.pdbx_strand_id
1 'polypeptide(L)'
;MFDNIFYSIFNKLKPRFGRKANNLAILYISILQLLIVMVIGVFLKAFFSNMNSNFLSDEKISILFILATIFIFFKNWIQYSGKKRKVKNSKVNHSNSKAFGVYGLILFPVGCIVLLLILNQAI
;
A
#
# COMPACT_ATOMS: atom_id res chain seq x y z
N MET A 1 1.08 6.82 -9.50
CA MET A 1 1.50 5.40 -9.58
C MET A 1 0.51 4.46 -8.89
N PHE A 2 0.19 4.63 -7.59
CA PHE A 2 -0.82 3.82 -6.88
C PHE A 2 -2.22 3.85 -7.52
N ASP A 3 -2.65 4.99 -8.07
CA ASP A 3 -3.90 5.07 -8.84
C ASP A 3 -3.93 4.05 -10.00
N ASN A 4 -2.82 3.86 -10.72
CA ASN A 4 -2.75 2.93 -11.86
C ASN A 4 -2.81 1.46 -11.40
N ILE A 5 -2.16 1.15 -10.28
CA ILE A 5 -2.23 -0.18 -9.64
C ILE A 5 -3.66 -0.47 -9.19
N PHE A 6 -4.31 0.51 -8.54
CA PHE A 6 -5.70 0.44 -8.12
C PHE A 6 -6.63 0.17 -9.31
N TYR A 7 -6.56 0.97 -10.38
CA TYR A 7 -7.42 0.78 -11.56
C TYR A 7 -7.13 -0.54 -12.28
N SER A 8 -5.87 -0.98 -12.34
CA SER A 8 -5.50 -2.27 -12.93
C SER A 8 -6.12 -3.44 -12.16
N ILE A 9 -6.15 -3.38 -10.82
CA ILE A 9 -6.77 -4.40 -9.98
C ILE A 9 -8.30 -4.31 -10.04
N PHE A 10 -8.83 -3.10 -9.97
CA PHE A 10 -10.27 -2.86 -10.08
C PHE A 10 -10.81 -3.41 -11.40
N ASN A 11 -10.15 -3.17 -12.53
CA ASN A 11 -10.58 -3.68 -13.83
C ASN A 11 -10.51 -5.20 -13.93
N LYS A 12 -9.52 -5.84 -13.29
CA LYS A 12 -9.42 -7.31 -13.21
C LYS A 12 -10.47 -7.94 -12.28
N LEU A 13 -10.81 -7.29 -11.18
CA LEU A 13 -11.80 -7.77 -10.22
C LEU A 13 -13.24 -7.46 -10.64
N LYS A 14 -13.46 -6.40 -11.43
CA LYS A 14 -14.78 -5.96 -11.90
C LYS A 14 -15.61 -7.07 -12.57
N PRO A 15 -15.10 -7.87 -13.53
CA PRO A 15 -15.88 -8.93 -14.16
C PRO A 15 -16.26 -10.06 -13.19
N ARG A 16 -15.48 -10.29 -12.13
CA ARG A 16 -15.70 -11.40 -11.19
C ARG A 16 -16.50 -11.03 -9.94
N PHE A 17 -16.36 -9.80 -9.43
CA PHE A 17 -16.90 -9.37 -8.12
C PHE A 17 -17.86 -8.17 -8.20
N GLY A 18 -18.07 -7.59 -9.39
CA GLY A 18 -19.06 -6.53 -9.62
C GLY A 18 -18.90 -5.33 -8.67
N ARG A 19 -19.92 -5.10 -7.81
CA ARG A 19 -19.93 -3.99 -6.83
C ARG A 19 -18.87 -4.14 -5.73
N LYS A 20 -18.50 -5.37 -5.35
CA LYS A 20 -17.49 -5.65 -4.31
C LYS A 20 -16.05 -5.42 -4.81
N ALA A 21 -15.84 -5.37 -6.12
CA ALA A 21 -14.53 -5.15 -6.72
C ALA A 21 -13.86 -3.85 -6.24
N ASN A 22 -14.65 -2.81 -5.97
CA ASN A 22 -14.12 -1.54 -5.47
C ASN A 22 -13.51 -1.70 -4.07
N ASN A 23 -14.26 -2.29 -3.13
CA ASN A 23 -13.79 -2.46 -1.76
C ASN A 23 -12.56 -3.38 -1.71
N LEU A 24 -12.52 -4.42 -2.55
CA LEU A 24 -11.35 -5.28 -2.68
C LEU A 24 -10.12 -4.55 -3.23
N ALA A 25 -10.29 -3.70 -4.24
CA ALA A 25 -9.18 -2.90 -4.78
C ALA A 25 -8.68 -1.86 -3.75
N ILE A 26 -9.58 -1.27 -2.95
CA ILE A 26 -9.22 -0.36 -1.85
C ILE A 26 -8.46 -1.10 -0.76
N LEU A 27 -8.95 -2.27 -0.34
CA LEU A 27 -8.26 -3.11 0.65
C LEU A 27 -6.86 -3.48 0.17
N TYR A 28 -6.75 -3.91 -1.09
CA TYR A 28 -5.46 -4.26 -1.67
C TYR A 28 -4.47 -3.10 -1.63
N ILE A 29 -4.86 -1.91 -2.12
CA ILE A 29 -3.92 -0.78 -2.21
C ILE A 29 -3.52 -0.27 -0.82
N SER A 30 -4.44 -0.34 0.14
CA SER A 30 -4.16 -0.01 1.54
C SER A 30 -3.19 -1.00 2.18
N ILE A 31 -3.37 -2.31 1.97
CA ILE A 31 -2.43 -3.33 2.45
C ILE A 31 -1.05 -3.13 1.82
N LEU A 32 -0.98 -2.88 0.51
CA LEU A 32 0.29 -2.66 -0.18
C LEU A 32 1.02 -1.42 0.35
N GLN A 33 0.30 -0.31 0.59
CA GLN A 33 0.92 0.88 1.18
C GLN A 33 1.35 0.67 2.63
N LEU A 34 0.57 -0.09 3.40
CA LEU A 34 0.93 -0.49 4.76
C LEU A 34 2.22 -1.30 4.79
N LEU A 35 2.35 -2.29 3.90
CA LEU A 35 3.56 -3.11 3.79
C LEU A 35 4.80 -2.26 3.49
N ILE A 36 4.68 -1.30 2.58
CA ILE A 36 5.79 -0.39 2.25
C ILE A 36 6.18 0.45 3.49
N VAL A 37 5.20 0.98 4.21
CA VAL A 37 5.48 1.75 5.44
C VAL A 37 6.06 0.88 6.54
N MET A 38 5.62 -0.38 6.68
CA MET A 38 6.22 -1.34 7.60
C MET A 38 7.68 -1.61 7.27
N VAL A 39 8.00 -1.90 6.00
CA VAL A 39 9.40 -2.13 5.55
C VAL A 39 10.27 -0.93 5.92
N ILE A 40 9.81 0.29 5.63
CA ILE A 40 10.54 1.52 5.96
C ILE A 40 10.69 1.69 7.47
N GLY A 41 9.63 1.45 8.24
CA GLY A 41 9.66 1.56 9.70
C GLY A 41 10.63 0.58 10.35
N VAL A 42 10.61 -0.68 9.93
CA VAL A 42 11.52 -1.73 10.43
C VAL A 42 12.96 -1.43 10.00
N PHE A 43 13.17 -1.00 8.76
CA PHE A 43 14.50 -0.57 8.29
C PHE A 43 15.06 0.58 9.14
N LEU A 44 14.25 1.62 9.38
CA LEU A 44 14.66 2.75 10.23
C LEU A 44 14.94 2.31 11.66
N LYS A 45 14.13 1.42 12.24
CA LYS A 45 14.39 0.84 13.56
C LYS A 45 15.75 0.14 13.60
N ALA A 46 16.04 -0.74 12.64
CA ALA A 46 17.32 -1.43 12.54
C ALA A 46 18.48 -0.45 12.42
N PHE A 47 18.35 0.56 11.55
CA PHE A 47 19.38 1.56 11.33
C PHE A 47 19.65 2.42 12.57
N PHE A 48 18.61 2.91 13.25
CA PHE A 48 18.75 3.69 14.49
C PHE A 48 19.21 2.87 15.68
N SER A 49 18.89 1.56 15.74
CA SER A 49 19.45 0.69 16.78
C SER A 49 20.96 0.53 16.63
N ASN A 50 21.46 0.52 15.39
CA ASN A 50 22.89 0.43 15.12
C ASN A 50 23.62 1.78 15.31
N MET A 51 22.94 2.90 15.09
CA MET A 51 23.49 4.22 15.39
C MET A 51 23.16 4.57 16.84
N ASN A 52 24.13 4.43 17.76
CA ASN A 52 24.06 4.71 19.21
C ASN A 52 23.39 6.07 19.59
N SER A 53 22.08 6.17 19.36
CA SER A 53 21.29 7.38 19.40
C SER A 53 19.94 6.98 19.98
N ASN A 54 19.74 7.33 21.25
CA ASN A 54 18.47 7.14 21.96
C ASN A 54 17.37 8.11 21.45
N PHE A 55 17.34 8.38 20.15
CA PHE A 55 16.49 9.41 19.53
C PHE A 55 15.02 8.96 19.51
N LEU A 56 14.74 7.67 19.35
CA LEU A 56 13.39 7.11 19.22
C LEU A 56 13.25 5.84 20.07
N SER A 57 12.55 5.96 21.20
CA SER A 57 12.11 4.82 22.00
C SER A 57 11.11 3.95 21.20
N ASP A 58 11.12 2.64 21.41
CA ASP A 58 10.25 1.67 20.72
C ASP A 58 8.76 2.03 20.78
N GLU A 59 8.31 2.62 21.89
CA GLU A 59 6.93 3.08 22.07
C GLU A 59 6.54 4.19 21.07
N LYS A 60 7.44 5.15 20.84
CA LYS A 60 7.20 6.28 19.93
C LYS A 60 7.11 5.81 18.48
N ILE A 61 7.95 4.84 18.10
CA ILE A 61 7.94 4.23 16.77
C ILE A 61 6.63 3.49 16.52
N SER A 62 6.17 2.72 17.52
CA SER A 62 4.92 1.96 17.44
C SER A 62 3.70 2.89 17.31
N ILE A 63 3.66 3.99 18.05
CA ILE A 63 2.60 5.00 17.96
C ILE A 63 2.58 5.68 16.58
N LEU A 64 3.75 6.09 16.07
CA LEU A 64 3.86 6.69 14.73
C LEU A 64 3.40 5.71 13.64
N PHE A 65 3.70 4.42 13.81
CA PHE A 65 3.27 3.39 12.88
C PHE A 65 1.74 3.20 12.87
N ILE A 66 1.10 3.19 14.03
CA ILE A 66 -0.37 3.11 14.16
C ILE A 66 -1.03 4.34 13.51
N LEU A 67 -0.52 5.54 13.78
CA LEU A 67 -1.02 6.78 13.18
C LEU A 67 -0.90 6.78 11.65
N ALA A 68 0.25 6.35 11.13
CA ALA A 68 0.48 6.24 9.69
C ALA A 68 -0.50 5.24 9.05
N THR A 69 -0.75 4.10 9.72
CA THR A 69 -1.70 3.08 9.27
C THR A 69 -3.12 3.64 9.13
N ILE A 70 -3.61 4.32 10.17
CA ILE A 70 -4.94 4.93 10.18
C ILE A 70 -5.03 5.99 9.08
N PHE A 71 -4.02 6.86 8.97
CA PHE A 71 -3.98 7.92 7.97
C PHE A 71 -4.04 7.37 6.54
N ILE A 72 -3.26 6.33 6.23
CA ILE A 72 -3.24 5.68 4.91
C ILE A 72 -4.59 5.07 4.57
N PHE A 73 -5.19 4.35 5.53
CA PHE A 73 -6.48 3.70 5.32
C PHE A 73 -7.58 4.73 5.02
N PHE A 74 -7.67 5.78 5.84
CA PHE A 74 -8.62 6.87 5.63
C PHE A 74 -8.39 7.60 4.31
N LYS A 75 -7.14 7.94 3.99
CA LYS A 75 -6.78 8.62 2.74
C LYS A 75 -7.20 7.80 1.53
N ASN A 76 -6.87 6.51 1.50
CA ASN A 76 -7.24 5.63 0.39
C ASN A 76 -8.75 5.44 0.29
N TRP A 77 -9.43 5.29 1.42
CA TRP A 77 -10.89 5.17 1.41
C TRP A 77 -11.54 6.43 0.81
N ILE A 78 -11.14 7.63 1.23
CA ILE A 78 -11.67 8.90 0.69
C ILE A 78 -11.31 9.08 -0.79
N GLN A 79 -10.09 8.72 -1.19
CA GLN A 79 -9.58 8.92 -2.55
C GLN A 79 -10.29 8.02 -3.58
N TYR A 80 -10.58 6.77 -3.21
CA TYR A 80 -11.12 5.76 -4.11
C TYR A 80 -12.62 5.47 -3.90
N SER A 81 -13.23 6.03 -2.85
CA SER A 81 -14.69 6.00 -2.63
C SER A 81 -15.41 7.15 -3.35
N GLY A 82 -16.65 6.88 -3.81
CA GLY A 82 -17.59 7.92 -4.28
C GLY A 82 -17.29 8.59 -5.64
N LYS A 83 -17.66 9.88 -5.74
CA LYS A 83 -17.64 10.71 -6.98
C LYS A 83 -16.24 10.90 -7.57
N LYS A 84 -15.18 10.96 -6.74
CA LYS A 84 -13.80 11.18 -7.19
C LYS A 84 -13.27 10.03 -8.07
N ARG A 85 -13.71 8.78 -7.81
CA ARG A 85 -13.45 7.63 -8.69
C ARG A 85 -14.10 7.78 -10.06
N LYS A 86 -15.38 8.19 -10.11
CA LYS A 86 -16.11 8.34 -11.39
C LYS A 86 -15.45 9.38 -12.29
N VAL A 87 -15.03 10.52 -11.73
CA VAL A 87 -14.35 11.60 -12.45
C VAL A 87 -12.93 11.23 -12.89
N LYS A 88 -12.17 10.50 -12.05
CA LYS A 88 -10.85 10.00 -12.46
C LYS A 88 -10.96 8.89 -13.50
N ASN A 89 -11.89 7.94 -13.35
CA ASN A 89 -12.10 6.86 -14.31
C ASN A 89 -12.59 7.36 -15.69
N SER A 90 -13.35 8.46 -15.74
CA SER A 90 -13.74 9.10 -17.01
C SER A 90 -12.61 9.86 -17.68
N LYS A 91 -11.55 10.24 -16.94
CA LYS A 91 -10.34 10.88 -17.47
C LYS A 91 -9.22 9.90 -17.82
N VAL A 92 -9.32 8.63 -17.40
CA VAL A 92 -8.38 7.59 -17.86
C VAL A 92 -8.76 7.23 -19.29
N ASN A 93 -8.04 7.80 -20.26
CA ASN A 93 -8.09 7.31 -21.64
C ASN A 93 -7.70 5.82 -21.62
N HIS A 94 -8.66 4.97 -21.99
CA HIS A 94 -8.54 3.51 -22.00
C HIS A 94 -7.36 2.99 -22.85
N SER A 95 -6.78 3.84 -23.72
CA SER A 95 -5.63 3.52 -24.56
C SER A 95 -4.26 3.58 -23.86
N ASN A 96 -4.14 4.27 -22.71
CA ASN A 96 -2.84 4.53 -22.05
C ASN A 96 -2.68 3.90 -20.66
N SER A 97 -3.66 3.14 -20.17
CA SER A 97 -3.50 2.41 -18.91
C SER A 97 -2.58 1.21 -19.14
N LYS A 98 -1.28 1.38 -18.86
CA LYS A 98 -0.34 0.26 -18.79
C LYS A 98 -0.90 -0.77 -17.81
N ALA A 99 -1.48 -1.85 -18.33
CA ALA A 99 -2.02 -2.92 -17.53
C ALA A 99 -0.83 -3.59 -16.82
N PHE A 100 -0.73 -3.40 -15.49
CA PHE A 100 0.26 -4.13 -14.72
C PHE A 100 -0.04 -5.62 -14.85
N GLY A 101 0.96 -6.43 -15.18
CA GLY A 101 0.85 -7.89 -15.23
C GLY A 101 0.32 -8.41 -13.89
N VAL A 102 -0.49 -9.48 -13.91
CA VAL A 102 -1.03 -10.10 -12.68
C VAL A 102 0.12 -10.48 -11.73
N TYR A 103 1.21 -11.00 -12.29
CA TYR A 103 2.43 -11.33 -11.56
C TYR A 103 3.07 -10.11 -10.90
N GLY A 104 3.19 -8.97 -11.59
CA GLY A 104 3.76 -7.76 -11.01
C GLY A 104 2.92 -7.19 -9.86
N LEU A 105 1.60 -7.38 -9.91
CA LEU A 105 0.72 -7.00 -8.82
C LEU A 105 1.02 -7.87 -7.59
N ILE A 106 1.08 -9.20 -7.73
CA ILE A 106 1.34 -10.12 -6.60
C ILE A 106 2.78 -10.06 -6.09
N LEU A 107 3.76 -9.86 -6.98
CA LEU A 107 5.18 -9.85 -6.65
C LEU A 107 5.55 -8.67 -5.74
N PHE A 108 4.86 -7.54 -5.88
CA PHE A 108 5.09 -6.34 -5.06
C PHE A 108 4.86 -6.57 -3.55
N PRO A 109 3.66 -6.99 -3.09
CA PRO A 109 3.43 -7.27 -1.68
C PRO A 109 4.26 -8.46 -1.17
N VAL A 110 4.49 -9.49 -1.99
CA VAL A 110 5.36 -10.61 -1.63
C VAL A 110 6.79 -10.13 -1.39
N GLY A 111 7.32 -9.28 -2.26
CA GLY A 111 8.65 -8.68 -2.09
C GLY A 111 8.74 -7.86 -0.80
N CYS A 112 7.71 -7.08 -0.46
CA CYS A 112 7.68 -6.36 0.82
C CYS A 112 7.68 -7.30 2.03
N ILE A 113 6.95 -8.42 1.97
CA ILE A 113 6.92 -9.41 3.06
C ILE A 113 8.30 -10.08 3.21
N VAL A 114 8.95 -10.47 2.11
CA VAL A 114 10.29 -11.06 2.14
C VAL A 114 11.30 -10.07 2.72
N LEU A 115 11.26 -8.80 2.30
CA LEU A 115 12.11 -7.75 2.85
C LEU A 115 11.88 -7.54 4.35
N LEU A 116 10.61 -7.56 4.80
CA LEU A 116 10.27 -7.49 6.22
C LEU A 116 10.88 -8.63 7.03
N LEU A 117 10.81 -9.86 6.52
CA LEU A 117 11.39 -11.03 7.19
C LEU A 117 12.91 -10.92 7.30
N ILE A 118 13.59 -10.47 6.22
CA ILE A 118 15.05 -10.29 6.22
C ILE A 118 15.46 -9.19 7.20
N LEU A 119 14.77 -8.05 7.19
CA LEU A 119 15.07 -6.94 8.09
C LEU A 119 14.82 -7.30 9.55
N ASN A 120 13.78 -8.09 9.83
CA ASN A 120 13.49 -8.55 11.19
C ASN A 120 14.50 -9.59 11.71
N GLN A 121 15.26 -10.25 10.84
CA GLN A 121 16.40 -11.08 11.24
C GLN A 121 17.67 -10.26 11.52
N ALA A 122 17.75 -9.04 10.98
CA ALA A 122 18.90 -8.17 11.09
C ALA A 122 18.84 -7.21 12.31
N ILE A 123 17.69 -7.14 12.97
CA ILE A 123 17.47 -6.44 14.26
C ILE A 123 17.71 -7.44 15.37
#